data_AF-A0A239BZ74-F1
#
_entry.id   AF-A0A239BZ74-F1
#
_cell.length_a   1.000
_cell.length_b   1.000
_cell.length_c   1.000
_cell.angle_alpha   90.00
_cell.angle_beta   90.00
_cell.angle_gamma   90.00
#
_symmetry.space_group_name_H-M   'P 1'
#
loop_
_entity.id
_entity.type
_entity.pdbx_description
1 polymer ?
#
loop_
_entity_poly.entity_id
_entity_poly.type
_entity_poly.pdbx_seq_one_letter_code
_entity_poly.pdbx_strand_id
1 'polypeptide(L)'
;MKRVLALGLTIAAGHAVADPVIYGFEWAGGGGYAIKGALQYDDATYTGRYVREQDLSCFVIEGSKDGEDVGRWALTMLNEQTSWRLHFDPVTGRFLVEGEGVWMPQAWNMDGDGIDCGTGGFGFNIGNAAQDICVDNQLIFESQVTPEEPFPAVRLDDFEFPRDACIAPPLLGWVRTEN
;
A
#
# COMPACT_ATOMS: atom_id res chain seq x y z
N MET A 1 -30.67 58.08 15.13
CA MET A 1 -30.79 56.63 15.35
C MET A 1 -30.59 55.91 14.01
N LYS A 2 -29.45 55.23 13.80
CA LYS A 2 -29.29 54.23 12.73
C LYS A 2 -28.44 53.09 13.31
N ARG A 3 -29.09 52.00 13.70
CA ARG A 3 -28.44 50.76 14.11
C ARG A 3 -28.06 50.00 12.85
N VAL A 4 -26.77 49.90 12.57
CA VAL A 4 -26.25 49.01 11.52
C VAL A 4 -26.19 47.62 12.13
N LEU A 5 -27.04 46.72 11.65
CA LEU A 5 -27.03 45.31 12.02
C LEU A 5 -26.01 44.60 11.12
N ALA A 6 -24.82 44.30 11.65
CA ALA A 6 -23.86 43.46 10.96
C ALA A 6 -24.25 41.99 11.18
N LEU A 7 -24.75 41.34 10.13
CA LEU A 7 -25.05 39.91 10.14
C LEU A 7 -23.77 39.15 9.78
N GLY A 8 -23.10 38.59 10.79
CA GLY A 8 -21.94 37.73 10.60
C GLY A 8 -22.34 36.39 10.03
N LEU A 9 -21.85 36.07 8.83
CA LEU A 9 -22.00 34.77 8.19
C LEU A 9 -20.87 33.84 8.66
N THR A 10 -21.11 33.03 9.68
CA THR A 10 -20.21 31.93 10.05
C THR A 10 -20.35 30.79 9.04
N ILE A 11 -19.38 30.68 8.14
CA ILE A 11 -19.22 29.52 7.25
C ILE A 11 -18.64 28.40 8.11
N ALA A 12 -19.47 27.45 8.51
CA ALA A 12 -19.00 26.19 9.07
C ALA A 12 -18.34 25.39 7.95
N ALA A 13 -17.01 25.42 7.88
CA ALA A 13 -16.24 24.52 7.02
C ALA A 13 -16.36 23.10 7.60
N GLY A 14 -17.35 22.35 7.14
CA GLY A 14 -17.39 20.90 7.33
C GLY A 14 -16.16 20.32 6.64
N HIS A 15 -15.22 19.79 7.41
CA HIS A 15 -14.16 18.96 6.86
C HIS A 15 -14.87 17.70 6.38
N ALA A 16 -14.94 17.49 5.07
CA ALA A 16 -15.33 16.19 4.54
C ALA A 16 -14.27 15.21 5.05
N VAL A 17 -14.68 14.33 5.98
CA VAL A 17 -13.88 13.19 6.36
C VAL A 17 -13.92 12.27 5.14
N ALA A 18 -12.77 12.04 4.51
CA ALA A 18 -12.68 11.10 3.40
C ALA A 18 -12.97 9.69 3.93
N ASP A 19 -13.72 8.90 3.17
CA ASP A 19 -14.08 7.55 3.59
C ASP A 19 -12.95 6.59 3.21
N PRO A 20 -12.39 5.82 4.18
CA PRO A 20 -11.31 4.91 3.89
C PRO A 20 -11.78 3.78 2.97
N VAL A 21 -10.95 3.46 1.99
CA VAL A 21 -11.12 2.33 1.09
C VAL A 21 -10.10 1.26 1.43
N ILE A 22 -10.59 0.07 1.81
CA ILE A 22 -9.75 -1.04 2.24
C ILE A 22 -9.88 -2.22 1.27
N TYR A 23 -8.75 -2.78 0.88
CA TYR A 23 -8.67 -4.05 0.16
C TYR A 23 -7.72 -5.01 0.88
N GLY A 24 -8.14 -6.26 1.02
CA GLY A 24 -7.28 -7.37 1.46
C GLY A 24 -6.92 -8.26 0.28
N PHE A 25 -5.75 -8.86 0.30
CA PHE A 25 -5.27 -9.70 -0.79
C PHE A 25 -4.43 -10.87 -0.27
N GLU A 26 -4.41 -11.93 -1.08
CA GLU A 26 -3.53 -13.07 -0.89
C GLU A 26 -2.81 -13.35 -2.22
N TRP A 27 -1.54 -13.73 -2.13
CA TRP A 27 -0.75 -14.22 -3.25
C TRP A 27 -0.21 -15.61 -2.92
N ALA A 28 -0.27 -16.51 -3.88
CA ALA A 28 0.24 -17.87 -3.77
C ALA A 28 1.46 -18.02 -4.68
N GLY A 29 2.61 -18.21 -4.06
CA GLY A 29 3.88 -18.47 -4.73
C GLY A 29 4.12 -19.97 -4.97
N GLY A 30 5.25 -20.26 -5.59
CA GLY A 30 5.82 -21.61 -5.63
C GLY A 30 6.29 -22.09 -4.25
N GLY A 31 6.59 -23.39 -4.11
CA GLY A 31 7.29 -23.92 -2.93
C GLY A 31 6.58 -23.78 -1.58
N GLY A 32 5.26 -23.56 -1.58
CA GLY A 32 4.49 -23.32 -0.36
C GLY A 32 4.59 -21.89 0.17
N TYR A 33 5.24 -20.97 -0.56
CA TYR A 33 5.28 -19.56 -0.19
C TYR A 33 3.95 -18.87 -0.47
N ALA A 34 3.57 -17.94 0.40
CA ALA A 34 2.38 -17.13 0.22
C ALA A 34 2.57 -15.75 0.87
N ILE A 35 1.79 -14.77 0.40
CA ILE A 35 1.66 -13.45 1.03
C ILE A 35 0.20 -13.23 1.40
N LYS A 36 -0.02 -12.63 2.56
CA LYS A 36 -1.27 -11.96 2.91
C LYS A 36 -0.99 -10.49 3.14
N GLY A 37 -1.91 -9.63 2.73
CA GLY A 37 -1.73 -8.20 2.90
C GLY A 37 -3.01 -7.42 2.80
N ALA A 38 -2.88 -6.13 3.08
CA ALA A 38 -3.95 -5.18 2.94
C ALA A 38 -3.40 -3.81 2.53
N LEU A 39 -4.23 -3.05 1.83
CA LEU A 39 -3.99 -1.65 1.50
C LEU A 39 -5.18 -0.80 1.89
N GLN A 40 -4.91 0.45 2.23
CA GLN A 40 -5.91 1.48 2.43
C GLN A 40 -5.53 2.76 1.71
N TYR A 41 -6.51 3.41 1.09
CA TYR A 41 -6.42 4.76 0.57
C TYR A 41 -7.73 5.52 0.84
N ASP A 42 -7.71 6.84 0.67
CA ASP A 42 -8.90 7.69 0.82
C ASP A 42 -9.54 7.94 -0.55
N ASP A 43 -10.85 7.70 -0.69
CA ASP A 43 -11.55 7.85 -1.97
C ASP A 43 -11.53 9.29 -2.52
N ALA A 44 -11.45 10.28 -1.63
CA ALA A 44 -11.43 11.70 -1.96
C ALA A 44 -10.07 12.19 -2.48
N THR A 45 -8.97 11.50 -2.18
CA THR A 45 -7.60 11.94 -2.55
C THR A 45 -7.15 11.33 -3.87
N TYR A 46 -7.69 10.17 -4.22
CA TYR A 46 -7.37 9.46 -5.44
C TYR A 46 -8.20 9.95 -6.65
N THR A 47 -7.52 10.37 -7.71
CA THR A 47 -8.16 10.88 -8.95
C THR A 47 -7.67 10.19 -10.22
N GLY A 48 -6.82 9.16 -10.08
CA GLY A 48 -6.20 8.45 -11.19
C GLY A 48 -7.05 7.32 -11.76
N ARG A 49 -6.47 6.56 -12.71
CA ARG A 49 -7.00 5.27 -13.17
C ARG A 49 -6.55 4.09 -12.31
N TYR A 50 -5.35 4.20 -11.72
CA TYR A 50 -4.79 3.20 -10.79
C TYR A 50 -4.33 3.89 -9.52
N VAL A 51 -4.71 3.33 -8.38
CA VAL A 51 -4.18 3.71 -7.06
C VAL A 51 -2.69 3.42 -7.08
N ARG A 52 -1.89 4.37 -6.63
CA ARG A 52 -0.43 4.33 -6.64
C ARG A 52 0.14 4.44 -5.24
N GLU A 53 1.44 4.21 -5.13
CA GLU A 53 2.18 4.25 -3.86
C GLU A 53 1.89 5.50 -2.99
N GLN A 54 1.80 6.68 -3.58
CA GLN A 54 1.56 7.94 -2.85
C GLN A 54 0.10 8.12 -2.40
N ASP A 55 -0.82 7.32 -2.91
CA ASP A 55 -2.24 7.41 -2.58
C ASP A 55 -2.57 6.60 -1.32
N LEU A 56 -1.66 5.71 -0.88
CA LEU A 56 -1.90 4.82 0.26
C LEU A 56 -1.71 5.51 1.61
N SER A 57 -2.67 5.31 2.51
CA SER A 57 -2.57 5.67 3.93
C SER A 57 -2.12 4.49 4.79
N CYS A 58 -2.40 3.25 4.36
CA CYS A 58 -1.91 2.03 4.99
C CYS A 58 -1.51 0.97 3.96
N PHE A 59 -0.46 0.22 4.27
CA PHE A 59 -0.03 -0.95 3.49
C PHE A 59 0.76 -1.93 4.35
N VAL A 60 0.51 -3.23 4.17
CA VAL A 60 1.26 -4.31 4.81
C VAL A 60 1.25 -5.58 3.96
N ILE A 61 2.37 -6.31 3.98
CA ILE A 61 2.50 -7.67 3.47
C ILE A 61 3.17 -8.56 4.51
N GLU A 62 2.65 -9.76 4.67
CA GLU A 62 3.13 -10.81 5.57
C GLU A 62 3.34 -12.07 4.76
N GLY A 63 4.58 -12.55 4.72
CA GLY A 63 4.99 -13.73 4.00
C GLY A 63 4.98 -14.97 4.89
N SER A 64 4.57 -16.10 4.32
CA SER A 64 4.66 -17.41 4.97
C SER A 64 5.24 -18.48 4.04
N LYS A 65 5.75 -19.57 4.60
CA LYS A 65 6.10 -20.82 3.92
C LYS A 65 5.41 -21.98 4.62
N ASP A 66 4.53 -22.70 3.92
CA ASP A 66 3.75 -23.80 4.48
C ASP A 66 2.97 -23.41 5.76
N GLY A 67 2.58 -22.13 5.86
CA GLY A 67 1.88 -21.54 7.00
C GLY A 67 2.77 -21.02 8.13
N GLU A 68 4.10 -21.18 8.05
CA GLU A 68 5.04 -20.56 9.00
C GLU A 68 5.49 -19.19 8.51
N ASP A 69 5.50 -18.19 9.40
CA ASP A 69 5.90 -16.81 9.05
C ASP A 69 7.37 -16.75 8.61
N VAL A 70 7.64 -16.12 7.46
CA VAL A 70 9.00 -15.95 6.93
C VAL A 70 9.47 -14.50 6.90
N GLY A 71 8.54 -13.54 6.93
CA GLY A 71 8.91 -12.14 6.89
C GLY A 71 7.72 -11.22 6.67
N ARG A 72 7.97 -9.92 6.76
CA ARG A 72 6.94 -8.89 6.68
C ARG A 72 7.54 -7.55 6.28
N TRP A 73 6.75 -6.75 5.56
CA TRP A 73 7.05 -5.34 5.30
C TRP A 73 5.78 -4.49 5.43
N ALA A 74 5.91 -3.27 5.95
CA ALA A 74 4.80 -2.38 6.25
C ALA A 74 5.13 -0.92 5.92
N LEU A 75 4.12 -0.10 5.63
CA LEU A 75 4.31 1.25 5.07
C LEU A 75 5.20 2.17 5.93
N THR A 76 5.17 2.06 7.26
CA THR A 76 6.02 2.91 8.12
C THR A 76 7.50 2.52 8.09
N MET A 77 7.85 1.37 7.49
CA MET A 77 9.23 0.92 7.25
C MET A 77 9.83 1.54 5.98
N LEU A 78 9.00 2.23 5.16
CA LEU A 78 9.42 2.92 3.95
C LEU A 78 10.51 3.96 4.26
N ASN A 79 11.60 3.90 3.52
CA ASN A 79 12.69 4.85 3.61
C ASN A 79 13.31 5.11 2.22
N GLU A 80 14.31 5.99 2.15
CA GLU A 80 14.92 6.43 0.88
C GLU A 80 15.60 5.30 0.10
N GLN A 81 15.88 4.15 0.72
CA GLN A 81 16.53 3.00 0.09
C GLN A 81 15.51 1.95 -0.37
N THR A 82 14.24 2.09 0.01
CA THR A 82 13.21 1.10 -0.29
C THR A 82 12.76 1.21 -1.75
N SER A 83 12.88 0.13 -2.49
CA SER A 83 12.16 -0.03 -3.75
C SER A 83 10.65 -0.04 -3.49
N TRP A 84 9.96 1.01 -3.94
CA TRP A 84 8.54 1.21 -3.65
C TRP A 84 7.76 1.65 -4.89
N ARG A 85 6.95 0.75 -5.43
CA ARG A 85 6.01 0.97 -6.53
C ARG A 85 4.75 0.15 -6.33
N LEU A 86 3.60 0.75 -6.60
CA LEU A 86 2.32 0.07 -6.51
C LEU A 86 1.38 0.55 -7.61
N HIS A 87 0.72 -0.40 -8.26
CA HIS A 87 -0.32 -0.10 -9.25
C HIS A 87 -1.52 -1.01 -8.99
N PHE A 88 -2.58 -0.44 -8.43
CA PHE A 88 -3.80 -1.15 -8.10
C PHE A 88 -4.98 -0.58 -8.89
N ASP A 89 -5.76 -1.44 -9.53
CA ASP A 89 -7.00 -1.07 -10.21
C ASP A 89 -8.18 -1.24 -9.23
N PRO A 90 -8.71 -0.14 -8.67
CA PRO A 90 -9.82 -0.23 -7.72
C PRO A 90 -11.17 -0.54 -8.38
N VAL A 91 -11.28 -0.44 -9.71
CA VAL A 91 -12.51 -0.78 -10.45
C VAL A 91 -12.64 -2.30 -10.59
N THR A 92 -11.53 -2.97 -10.86
CA THR A 92 -11.50 -4.44 -11.01
C THR A 92 -11.02 -5.17 -9.76
N GLY A 93 -10.52 -4.45 -8.75
CA GLY A 93 -10.08 -5.02 -7.48
C GLY A 93 -8.85 -5.92 -7.64
N ARG A 94 -7.82 -5.46 -8.36
CA ARG A 94 -6.60 -6.25 -8.60
C ARG A 94 -5.37 -5.38 -8.76
N PHE A 95 -4.22 -5.96 -8.46
CA PHE A 95 -2.94 -5.35 -8.83
C PHE A 95 -2.69 -5.51 -10.33
N LEU A 96 -2.03 -4.51 -10.90
CA LEU A 96 -1.47 -4.65 -12.24
C LEU A 96 -0.32 -5.65 -12.22
N VAL A 97 -0.26 -6.46 -13.25
CA VAL A 97 0.77 -7.49 -13.46
C VAL A 97 1.60 -7.14 -14.70
N GLU A 98 2.68 -7.88 -14.94
CA GLU A 98 3.53 -7.65 -16.11
C GLU A 98 2.73 -7.78 -17.42
N GLY A 99 3.11 -7.02 -18.44
CA GLY A 99 2.40 -7.01 -19.73
C GLY A 99 1.19 -6.06 -19.80
N GLU A 100 0.78 -5.43 -18.69
CA GLU A 100 -0.35 -4.49 -18.65
C GLU A 100 0.04 -3.02 -18.91
N GLY A 101 1.18 -2.81 -19.57
CA GLY A 101 1.65 -1.49 -20.00
C GLY A 101 2.41 -0.70 -18.93
N VAL A 102 2.70 -1.31 -17.79
CA VAL A 102 3.55 -0.75 -16.73
C VAL A 102 4.69 -1.73 -16.48
N TRP A 103 5.93 -1.32 -16.74
CA TRP A 103 7.10 -2.11 -16.39
C TRP A 103 7.22 -2.24 -14.88
N MET A 104 7.44 -3.45 -14.36
CA MET A 104 7.58 -3.76 -12.93
C MET A 104 6.50 -3.08 -12.07
N PRO A 105 5.22 -3.47 -12.24
CA PRO A 105 4.10 -2.72 -11.67
C PRO A 105 4.07 -2.74 -10.14
N GLN A 106 4.68 -3.76 -9.51
CA GLN A 106 4.81 -3.89 -8.07
C GLN A 106 6.28 -4.04 -7.69
N ALA A 107 6.73 -3.22 -6.74
CA ALA A 107 8.05 -3.31 -6.10
C ALA A 107 7.85 -2.94 -4.65
N TRP A 108 7.69 -3.93 -3.77
CA TRP A 108 7.36 -3.74 -2.36
C TRP A 108 8.57 -4.16 -1.54
N ASN A 109 9.45 -3.20 -1.26
CA ASN A 109 10.75 -3.44 -0.62
C ASN A 109 11.59 -4.47 -1.40
N MET A 110 11.53 -4.44 -2.73
CA MET A 110 12.28 -5.33 -3.61
C MET A 110 12.46 -4.71 -5.00
N ASP A 111 13.68 -4.69 -5.51
CA ASP A 111 14.11 -4.04 -6.78
C ASP A 111 13.90 -4.89 -8.04
N GLY A 112 13.46 -6.14 -7.89
CA GLY A 112 13.33 -7.12 -8.97
C GLY A 112 14.49 -8.10 -9.07
N ASP A 113 15.68 -7.75 -8.56
CA ASP A 113 16.82 -8.67 -8.43
C ASP A 113 16.79 -9.39 -7.06
N GLY A 114 16.03 -8.86 -6.09
CA GLY A 114 15.81 -9.48 -4.79
C GLY A 114 16.97 -9.28 -3.82
N ILE A 115 17.76 -8.24 -4.01
CA ILE A 115 19.00 -7.98 -3.25
C ILE A 115 18.89 -6.76 -2.31
N ASP A 116 17.71 -6.14 -2.21
CA ASP A 116 17.49 -4.88 -1.49
C ASP A 116 16.34 -4.91 -0.46
N CYS A 117 15.75 -6.07 -0.12
CA CYS A 117 14.72 -6.14 0.93
C CYS A 117 15.23 -5.91 2.37
N GLY A 118 16.53 -5.75 2.56
CA GLY A 118 17.19 -5.53 3.85
C GLY A 118 17.57 -6.83 4.57
N THR A 119 18.58 -6.74 5.43
CA THR A 119 18.99 -7.84 6.31
C THR A 119 17.87 -8.15 7.30
N GLY A 120 17.45 -9.43 7.36
CA GLY A 120 16.26 -9.86 8.09
C GLY A 120 14.95 -9.25 7.58
N GLY A 121 14.97 -8.62 6.40
CA GLY A 121 13.81 -8.00 5.78
C GLY A 121 13.07 -8.94 4.84
N PHE A 122 11.98 -8.43 4.29
CA PHE A 122 11.06 -9.13 3.41
C PHE A 122 10.62 -8.20 2.29
N GLY A 123 10.51 -8.73 1.08
CA GLY A 123 10.05 -7.96 -0.07
C GLY A 123 9.30 -8.82 -1.06
N PHE A 124 8.58 -8.16 -1.96
CA PHE A 124 7.87 -8.78 -3.07
C PHE A 124 7.95 -7.88 -4.30
N ASN A 125 8.08 -8.45 -5.49
CA ASN A 125 7.87 -7.71 -6.74
C ASN A 125 7.10 -8.52 -7.77
N ILE A 126 6.61 -7.80 -8.77
CA ILE A 126 6.25 -8.36 -10.07
C ILE A 126 7.27 -7.81 -11.05
N GLY A 127 8.27 -8.62 -11.39
CA GLY A 127 9.31 -8.28 -12.35
C GLY A 127 8.96 -8.79 -13.74
N ASN A 128 9.87 -8.61 -14.70
CA ASN A 128 9.69 -9.13 -16.05
C ASN A 128 9.91 -10.65 -16.16
N ALA A 129 10.57 -11.26 -15.16
CA ALA A 129 10.88 -12.69 -15.15
C ALA A 129 9.85 -13.50 -14.35
N ALA A 130 9.39 -12.97 -13.21
CA ALA A 130 8.49 -13.64 -12.29
C ALA A 130 7.82 -12.65 -11.33
N GLN A 131 6.82 -13.16 -10.60
CA GLN A 131 6.44 -12.61 -9.30
C GLN A 131 7.12 -13.44 -8.22
N ASP A 132 7.80 -12.80 -7.29
CA ASP A 132 8.60 -13.47 -6.27
C ASP A 132 8.81 -12.61 -5.03
N ILE A 133 9.37 -13.26 -4.02
CA ILE A 133 9.77 -12.64 -2.77
C ILE A 133 11.28 -12.65 -2.63
N CYS A 134 11.79 -11.75 -1.79
CA CYS A 134 13.11 -11.89 -1.19
C CYS A 134 13.02 -11.87 0.33
N VAL A 135 13.97 -12.57 0.95
CA VAL A 135 14.16 -12.62 2.40
C VAL A 135 15.64 -12.39 2.66
N ASP A 136 15.97 -11.51 3.60
CA ASP A 136 17.36 -11.25 3.98
C ASP A 136 18.29 -10.88 2.80
N ASN A 137 17.83 -9.98 1.91
CA ASN A 137 18.51 -9.62 0.65
C ASN A 137 18.80 -10.81 -0.29
N GLN A 138 17.98 -11.86 -0.23
CA GLN A 138 18.10 -13.01 -1.13
C GLN A 138 16.78 -13.29 -1.83
N LEU A 139 16.81 -13.24 -3.16
CA LEU A 139 15.72 -13.72 -4.00
C LEU A 139 15.40 -15.19 -3.69
N ILE A 140 14.13 -15.46 -3.42
CA ILE A 140 13.63 -16.82 -3.19
C ILE A 140 13.12 -17.38 -4.51
N PHE A 141 14.02 -17.96 -5.31
CA PHE A 141 13.68 -18.57 -6.60
C PHE A 141 12.54 -19.60 -6.52
N GLU A 142 12.46 -20.33 -5.41
CA GLU A 142 11.41 -21.33 -5.17
C GLU A 142 9.99 -20.71 -5.11
N SER A 143 9.89 -19.43 -4.74
CA SER A 143 8.61 -18.72 -4.63
C SER A 143 8.03 -18.28 -5.97
N GLN A 144 8.81 -18.34 -7.05
CA GLN A 144 8.46 -17.74 -8.33
C GLN A 144 7.18 -18.30 -8.94
N VAL A 145 6.36 -17.38 -9.44
CA VAL A 145 5.25 -17.66 -10.38
C VAL A 145 5.39 -16.78 -11.62
N THR A 146 4.64 -17.09 -12.68
CA THR A 146 4.69 -16.33 -13.92
C THR A 146 4.34 -14.85 -13.68
N PRO A 147 5.05 -13.90 -14.32
CA PRO A 147 4.89 -12.48 -14.02
C PRO A 147 3.50 -11.93 -14.39
N GLU A 148 2.78 -12.59 -15.30
CA GLU A 148 1.41 -12.25 -15.71
C GLU A 148 0.32 -12.92 -14.84
N GLU A 149 0.68 -13.70 -13.82
CA GLU A 149 -0.29 -14.39 -12.96
C GLU A 149 -1.24 -13.37 -12.30
N PRO A 150 -2.57 -13.51 -12.42
CA PRO A 150 -3.50 -12.54 -11.86
C PRO A 150 -3.35 -12.39 -10.34
N PHE A 151 -3.30 -11.14 -9.86
CA PHE A 151 -3.20 -10.84 -8.43
C PHE A 151 -4.42 -10.03 -7.95
N PRO A 152 -5.54 -10.72 -7.63
CA PRO A 152 -6.77 -10.08 -7.18
C PRO A 152 -6.70 -9.63 -5.71
N ALA A 153 -7.57 -8.69 -5.35
CA ALA A 153 -7.85 -8.26 -4.00
C ALA A 153 -9.36 -8.19 -3.76
N VAL A 154 -9.77 -8.28 -2.51
CA VAL A 154 -11.18 -8.22 -2.09
C VAL A 154 -11.41 -6.95 -1.31
N ARG A 155 -12.46 -6.21 -1.68
CA ARG A 155 -12.91 -5.04 -0.93
C ARG A 155 -13.37 -5.47 0.46
N LEU A 156 -12.88 -4.79 1.49
CA LEU A 156 -13.27 -5.05 2.87
C LEU A 156 -14.09 -3.88 3.43
N ASP A 157 -15.01 -4.20 4.33
CA ASP A 157 -15.75 -3.19 5.11
C ASP A 157 -14.89 -2.63 6.24
N ASP A 158 -14.03 -3.48 6.82
CA ASP A 158 -13.09 -3.13 7.89
C ASP A 158 -11.87 -4.07 7.86
N PHE A 159 -10.73 -3.59 8.37
CA PHE A 159 -9.50 -4.37 8.57
C PHE A 159 -8.68 -3.77 9.70
N GLU A 160 -8.27 -4.59 10.67
CA GLU A 160 -7.40 -4.15 11.76
C GLU A 160 -5.95 -4.09 11.27
N PHE A 161 -5.55 -2.92 10.78
CA PHE A 161 -4.16 -2.70 10.39
C PHE A 161 -3.22 -2.77 11.60
N PRO A 162 -2.09 -3.48 11.48
CA PRO A 162 -1.01 -3.36 12.44
C PRO A 162 -0.50 -1.93 12.58
N ARG A 163 0.07 -1.58 13.74
CA ARG A 163 0.47 -0.20 14.08
C ARG A 163 1.48 0.43 13.12
N ASP A 164 2.31 -0.40 12.51
CA ASP A 164 3.37 -0.08 11.55
C ASP A 164 2.88 -0.08 10.09
N ALA A 165 1.63 -0.45 9.83
CA ALA A 165 1.06 -0.48 8.49
C ALA A 165 0.54 0.87 8.02
N CYS A 166 0.22 1.80 8.92
CA CYS A 166 -0.41 3.07 8.57
C CYS A 166 0.50 4.26 8.87
N ILE A 167 0.69 5.13 7.88
CA ILE A 167 1.21 6.47 8.17
C ILE A 167 0.10 7.25 8.86
N ALA A 168 0.38 7.87 10.01
CA ALA A 168 -0.59 8.74 10.64
C ALA A 168 -1.00 9.82 9.63
N PRO A 169 -2.29 10.21 9.56
CA PRO A 169 -2.68 11.35 8.76
C PRO A 169 -1.78 12.53 9.13
N PRO A 170 -1.29 13.33 8.16
CA PRO A 170 -0.52 14.51 8.49
C PRO A 170 -1.33 15.34 9.48
N LEU A 171 -0.87 15.38 10.73
CA LEU A 171 -1.42 16.27 11.74
C LEU A 171 -1.12 17.68 11.22
N LEU A 172 -2.07 18.27 10.50
CA LEU A 172 -2.06 19.70 10.20
C LEU A 172 -1.91 20.38 11.56
N GLY A 173 -0.71 20.93 11.77
CA GLY A 173 -0.29 21.50 13.02
C GLY A 173 -1.37 22.47 13.48
N TRP A 174 -1.95 22.19 14.63
CA TRP A 174 -2.67 23.18 15.41
C TRP A 174 -1.63 24.24 15.77
N VAL A 175 -1.50 25.27 14.92
CA VAL A 175 -0.90 26.53 15.35
C VAL A 175 -1.85 27.05 16.41
N ARG A 176 -1.55 26.72 17.67
CA ARG A 176 -2.01 27.49 18.81
C ARG A 176 -1.47 28.90 18.61
N THR A 177 -2.31 29.79 18.11
CA THR A 177 -2.13 31.22 18.36
C THR A 177 -2.35 31.44 19.85
N GLU A 178 -1.29 31.40 20.63
CA GLU A 178 -1.28 31.91 22.00
C GLU A 178 -0.81 33.38 21.98
N ASN A 179 -1.74 34.23 22.46
CA ASN A 179 -1.64 35.64 22.90
C ASN A 179 -1.31 36.74 21.89
#